data_AF-A0A859A776-F1
#
_entry.id   AF-A0A859A776-F1
#
_cell.length_a   1.000
_cell.length_b   1.000
_cell.length_c   1.000
_cell.angle_alpha   90.00
_cell.angle_beta   90.00
_cell.angle_gamma   90.00
#
_symmetry.space_group_name_H-M   'P 1'
#
loop_
_entity.id
_entity.type
_entity.pdbx_description
1 polymer ?
#
loop_
_entity_poly.entity_id
_entity_poly.type
_entity_poly.pdbx_seq_one_letter_code
_entity_poly.pdbx_strand_id
1 'polypeptide(L)'
;MQFLDRPPRFLFFTGKGGVGKTSMACATALQLATEGKSILLVSTDPASNVGQVFGVSIGHHITTIPAVPNLAALEIDPLAAAQTFRERILGPVRGVLPEPVLNAIAEQLSGACTTEIAAFDEFTALLVDSAMTADYEHIVFDTAPTGHTLRLLQLPGAWSRFLETGKGDASCLGPLAGLEKQRTEYQAVVRALTDPARTRLVLVTRAQRASLREAARTSEELFSLGLSQQYLVINGLLPSPPLPCDELAAAIHQREQAALATLPDILATLPRAHVELKPFNLVGLEALRHFFTHHPEPAPSGEVELFESGDTPNNLSDLIDQISADGPGLILLMGKGGVGKTTLAAAVAVGLARKGLSVHLTTSDPAAHLTHTLEESLAHLTVSRIDPTEEKERHRQHVMDTQGAQLDAEGRALLEEDLRSPCTEEIAVFQAFSRIIGEADKRFVVMDTAPTGHTLLLLDATGAYHREVTRQGRNTGHHVTTPMMQLQNPKQTKVLLVTWAETTPVLETANLQADLRRAGIEPWAWIVNQSIAAAHPRAHLLRQRAHNELGEIHAVSTQHARRYALVPLMKHEPVGVNSLLELINQRIEGSKRDDKEPRIEPLLQQNPKSGDPLVCSM
;
A
#
# COMPACT_ATOMS: atom_id res chain seq x y z
N MET A 1 24.52 7.12 10.36
CA MET A 1 23.75 7.03 9.09
C MET A 1 23.78 8.42 8.44
N GLN A 2 24.01 8.55 7.12
CA GLN A 2 24.20 9.87 6.47
C GLN A 2 23.02 10.85 6.68
N PHE A 3 21.79 10.35 6.77
CA PHE A 3 20.62 11.21 6.99
C PHE A 3 20.53 11.79 8.41
N LEU A 4 21.30 11.26 9.37
CA LEU A 4 21.42 11.76 10.74
C LEU A 4 22.55 12.79 10.89
N ASP A 5 23.37 12.99 9.85
CA ASP A 5 24.46 13.96 9.91
C ASP A 5 23.85 15.37 9.82
N ARG A 6 24.00 16.15 10.91
CA ARG A 6 23.46 17.52 11.05
C ARG A 6 21.99 17.61 10.60
N PRO A 7 21.07 16.95 11.31
CA PRO A 7 19.67 16.96 10.91
C PRO A 7 19.11 18.39 11.07
N PRO A 8 18.24 18.85 10.15
CA PRO A 8 17.56 20.13 10.31
C PRO A 8 16.45 20.02 11.36
N ARG A 9 15.67 21.09 11.55
CA ARG A 9 14.59 21.10 12.54
C ARG A 9 13.53 20.03 12.26
N PHE A 10 13.17 19.80 11.01
CA PHE A 10 12.11 18.86 10.62
C PHE A 10 12.68 17.68 9.84
N LEU A 11 12.40 16.47 10.32
CA LEU A 11 12.72 15.21 9.65
C LEU A 11 11.41 14.50 9.30
N PHE A 12 11.21 14.20 8.02
CA PHE A 12 10.06 13.42 7.56
C PHE A 12 10.49 12.07 7.05
N PHE A 13 9.77 11.01 7.41
CA PHE A 13 9.92 9.70 6.83
C PHE A 13 8.74 9.43 5.89
N THR A 14 9.01 9.03 4.64
CA THR A 14 7.96 8.70 3.67
C THR A 14 8.26 7.41 2.93
N GLY A 15 7.23 6.81 2.32
CA GLY A 15 7.30 5.52 1.66
C GLY A 15 6.04 4.70 1.85
N LYS A 16 5.89 3.63 1.06
CA LYS A 16 4.71 2.75 1.10
C LYS A 16 4.50 2.12 2.51
N GLY A 17 3.32 1.58 2.77
CA GLY A 17 3.03 0.83 4.02
C GLY A 17 4.01 -0.34 4.24
N GLY A 18 4.37 -0.62 5.49
CA GLY A 18 5.24 -1.77 5.85
C GLY A 18 6.73 -1.64 5.54
N VAL A 19 7.21 -0.54 4.94
CA VAL A 19 8.66 -0.35 4.69
C VAL A 19 9.47 -0.05 5.94
N GLY A 20 8.82 0.24 7.07
CA GLY A 20 9.48 0.55 8.35
C GLY A 20 9.69 2.04 8.64
N LYS A 21 8.81 2.93 8.13
CA LYS A 21 8.88 4.38 8.37
C LYS A 21 8.84 4.71 9.87
N THR A 22 7.82 4.25 10.58
CA THR A 22 7.65 4.48 12.02
C THR A 22 8.80 3.92 12.82
N SER A 23 9.32 2.73 12.47
CA SER A 23 10.49 2.19 13.14
C SER A 23 11.76 3.02 12.91
N MET A 24 11.96 3.52 11.69
CA MET A 24 13.06 4.45 11.38
C MET A 24 12.92 5.78 12.12
N ALA A 25 11.70 6.33 12.20
CA ALA A 25 11.39 7.55 12.93
C ALA A 25 11.64 7.38 14.44
N CYS A 26 11.13 6.31 15.05
CA CYS A 26 11.35 5.99 16.46
C CYS A 26 12.84 5.77 16.78
N ALA A 27 13.57 5.02 15.95
CA ALA A 27 15.00 4.79 16.16
C ALA A 27 15.83 6.06 15.98
N THR A 28 15.46 6.92 15.01
CA THR A 28 16.07 8.24 14.80
C THR A 28 15.83 9.15 16.00
N ALA A 29 14.58 9.22 16.48
CA ALA A 29 14.22 10.02 17.63
C ALA A 29 14.95 9.55 18.90
N LEU A 30 15.04 8.24 19.11
CA LEU A 30 15.80 7.65 20.21
C LEU A 30 17.29 8.01 20.12
N GLN A 31 17.90 7.84 18.95
CA GLN A 31 19.33 8.12 18.77
C GLN A 31 19.63 9.60 19.06
N LEU A 32 18.88 10.54 18.47
CA LEU A 32 19.11 11.97 18.67
C LEU A 32 18.87 12.37 20.15
N ALA A 33 17.84 11.80 20.79
CA ALA A 33 17.59 12.03 22.22
C ALA A 33 18.75 11.52 23.10
N THR A 34 19.34 10.37 22.77
CA THR A 34 20.52 9.85 23.48
C THR A 34 21.78 10.68 23.26
N GLU A 35 21.86 11.42 22.15
CA GLU A 35 22.91 12.42 21.88
C GLU A 35 22.65 13.76 22.60
N GLY A 36 21.60 13.83 23.42
CA GLY A 36 21.27 14.99 24.26
C GLY A 36 20.34 16.02 23.61
N LYS A 37 19.78 15.71 22.44
CA LYS A 37 18.86 16.61 21.71
C LYS A 37 17.44 16.54 22.26
N SER A 38 16.72 17.68 22.27
CA SER A 38 15.29 17.69 22.56
C SER A 38 14.46 17.34 21.31
N ILE A 39 13.70 16.25 21.39
CA ILE A 39 13.01 15.65 20.25
C ILE A 39 11.50 15.55 20.50
N LEU A 40 10.72 15.97 19.51
CA LEU A 40 9.30 15.65 19.41
C LEU A 40 9.06 14.66 18.27
N LEU A 41 8.64 13.44 18.59
CA LEU A 41 8.20 12.44 17.63
C LEU A 41 6.70 12.61 17.34
N VAL A 42 6.33 12.74 16.08
CA VAL A 42 4.95 12.92 15.66
C VAL A 42 4.55 11.75 14.77
N SER A 43 3.52 11.03 15.20
CA SER A 43 2.88 9.97 14.44
C SER A 43 1.61 10.50 13.80
N THR A 44 1.44 10.29 12.50
CA THR A 44 0.16 10.55 11.81
C THR A 44 -0.37 9.31 11.11
N ASP A 45 0.22 8.15 11.39
CA ASP A 45 -0.28 6.88 10.87
C ASP A 45 -1.62 6.57 11.55
N PRO A 46 -2.73 6.36 10.81
CA PRO A 46 -4.01 5.95 11.39
C PRO A 46 -3.94 4.61 12.13
N ALA A 47 -2.89 3.83 11.88
CA ALA A 47 -2.55 2.57 12.56
C ALA A 47 -1.30 2.72 13.45
N SER A 48 -1.07 3.93 13.99
CA SER A 48 0.08 4.29 14.82
C SER A 48 0.36 3.22 15.88
N ASN A 49 1.61 2.77 15.91
CA ASN A 49 2.12 1.83 16.91
C ASN A 49 3.22 2.45 17.77
N VAL A 50 3.44 3.77 17.69
CA VAL A 50 4.50 4.47 18.44
C VAL A 50 4.35 4.24 19.94
N GLY A 51 3.13 4.28 20.47
CA GLY A 51 2.87 4.00 21.88
C GLY A 51 3.29 2.59 22.29
N GLN A 52 3.03 1.59 21.44
CA GLN A 52 3.44 0.21 21.69
C GLN A 52 4.97 0.05 21.64
N VAL A 53 5.64 0.75 20.71
CA VAL A 53 7.10 0.72 20.57
C VAL A 53 7.79 1.24 21.83
N PHE A 54 7.27 2.31 22.44
CA PHE A 54 7.82 2.89 23.67
C PHE A 54 7.22 2.33 24.96
N GLY A 55 6.17 1.52 24.89
CA GLY A 55 5.45 0.99 26.05
C GLY A 55 4.67 2.06 26.84
N VAL A 56 4.21 3.12 26.15
CA VAL A 56 3.52 4.28 26.75
C VAL A 56 2.28 4.60 25.93
N SER A 57 1.18 4.99 26.58
CA SER A 57 0.00 5.49 25.86
C SER A 57 0.28 6.90 25.32
N ILE A 58 0.16 7.09 24.01
CA ILE A 58 0.35 8.37 23.32
C ILE A 58 -0.97 8.73 22.65
N GLY A 59 -1.28 10.02 22.58
CA GLY A 59 -2.49 10.51 21.93
C GLY A 59 -2.28 11.92 21.39
N HIS A 60 -3.39 12.65 21.25
CA HIS A 60 -3.44 14.02 20.70
C HIS A 60 -2.82 15.12 21.59
N HIS A 61 -2.11 14.73 22.66
CA HIS A 61 -1.36 15.63 23.52
C HIS A 61 0.10 15.21 23.56
N ILE A 62 1.00 16.20 23.53
CA ILE A 62 2.43 15.97 23.66
C ILE A 62 2.69 15.27 25.00
N THR A 63 3.22 14.05 24.92
CA THR A 63 3.46 13.17 26.06
C THR A 63 4.95 12.84 26.13
N THR A 64 5.58 13.07 27.28
CA THR A 64 6.99 12.71 27.48
C THR A 64 7.15 11.19 27.52
N ILE A 65 8.26 10.67 26.99
CA ILE A 65 8.59 9.25 27.02
C ILE A 65 9.49 9.00 28.25
N PRO A 66 8.98 8.44 29.37
CA PRO A 66 9.73 8.45 30.63
C PRO A 66 11.04 7.67 30.57
N ALA A 67 11.09 6.63 29.74
CA ALA A 67 12.25 5.77 29.58
C ALA A 67 13.33 6.35 28.65
N VAL A 68 13.08 7.49 27.99
CA VAL A 68 14.02 8.16 27.08
C VAL A 68 14.02 9.67 27.40
N PRO A 69 15.00 10.17 28.17
CA PRO A 69 15.14 11.59 28.45
C PRO A 69 15.17 12.42 27.15
N ASN A 70 14.60 13.62 27.20
CA ASN A 70 14.52 14.56 26.07
C ASN A 70 13.66 14.12 24.87
N LEU A 71 12.92 13.01 24.99
CA LEU A 71 11.98 12.56 23.97
C LEU A 71 10.53 12.77 24.44
N ALA A 72 9.74 13.43 23.60
CA ALA A 72 8.29 13.47 23.71
C ALA A 72 7.67 12.95 22.42
N ALA A 73 6.41 12.54 22.49
CA ALA A 73 5.66 12.06 21.35
C ALA A 73 4.25 12.64 21.29
N LEU A 74 3.73 12.76 20.08
CA LEU A 74 2.39 13.22 19.76
C LEU A 74 1.80 12.28 18.69
N GLU A 75 0.55 11.89 18.85
CA GLU A 75 -0.19 11.13 17.85
C GLU A 75 -1.36 11.95 17.32
N ILE A 76 -1.37 12.17 16.01
CA ILE A 76 -2.44 12.84 15.29
C ILE A 76 -3.29 11.75 14.65
N ASP A 77 -4.46 11.49 15.24
CA ASP A 77 -5.45 10.61 14.62
C ASP A 77 -6.13 11.38 13.47
N PRO A 78 -5.90 10.99 12.20
CA PRO A 78 -6.46 11.69 11.05
C PRO A 78 -7.99 11.58 11.00
N LEU A 79 -8.58 10.50 11.52
CA LEU A 79 -10.03 10.33 11.58
C LEU A 79 -10.64 11.25 12.64
N ALA A 80 -10.01 11.35 13.81
CA ALA A 80 -10.42 12.31 14.83
C ALA A 80 -10.26 13.77 14.35
N ALA A 81 -9.17 14.08 13.65
CA ALA A 81 -8.96 15.38 13.03
C ALA A 81 -10.08 15.69 12.01
N ALA A 82 -10.43 14.73 11.15
CA ALA A 82 -11.53 14.86 10.20
C ALA A 82 -12.89 15.11 10.87
N GLN A 83 -13.16 14.42 11.99
CA GLN A 83 -14.38 14.62 12.78
C GLN A 83 -14.43 16.02 13.39
N THR A 84 -13.34 16.47 14.01
CA THR A 84 -13.21 17.82 14.58
C THR A 84 -13.37 18.88 13.49
N PHE A 85 -12.74 18.69 12.33
CA PHE A 85 -12.87 19.56 11.18
C PHE A 85 -14.31 19.65 10.67
N ARG A 86 -15.00 18.50 10.56
CA ARG A 86 -16.41 18.43 10.17
C ARG A 86 -17.31 19.15 11.18
N GLU A 87 -17.07 18.94 12.47
CA GLU A 87 -17.81 19.58 13.56
C GLU A 87 -17.64 21.10 13.52
N ARG A 88 -16.43 21.59 13.24
CA ARG A 88 -16.12 23.02 13.07
C ARG A 88 -16.95 23.67 11.96
N ILE A 89 -17.27 22.93 10.90
CA ILE A 89 -18.09 23.43 9.77
C ILE A 89 -19.59 23.25 10.04
N LEU A 90 -20.02 22.10 10.55
CA LEU A 90 -21.45 21.78 10.74
C LEU A 90 -22.03 22.43 12.00
N GLY A 91 -21.26 22.54 13.08
CA GLY A 91 -21.71 23.06 14.37
C GLY A 91 -22.40 24.43 14.26
N PRO A 92 -21.80 25.44 13.59
CA PRO A 92 -22.39 26.75 13.43
C PRO A 92 -23.72 26.79 12.64
N VAL A 93 -23.96 25.80 11.77
CA VAL A 93 -25.15 25.75 10.90
C VAL A 93 -26.22 24.78 11.41
N ARG A 94 -25.94 23.99 12.46
CA ARG A 94 -26.93 23.13 13.11
C ARG A 94 -28.05 23.97 13.72
N GLY A 95 -29.29 23.58 13.43
CA GLY A 95 -30.49 24.31 13.86
C GLY A 95 -30.82 25.55 13.01
N VAL A 96 -29.95 25.92 12.07
CA VAL A 96 -30.21 26.99 11.08
C VAL A 96 -30.61 26.38 9.73
N LEU A 97 -29.89 25.35 9.28
CA LEU A 97 -30.20 24.66 8.03
C LEU A 97 -31.08 23.42 8.27
N PRO A 98 -31.92 23.03 7.29
CA PRO A 98 -32.70 21.79 7.37
C PRO A 98 -31.81 20.55 7.48
N GLU A 99 -32.25 19.52 8.22
CA GLU A 99 -31.51 18.26 8.38
C GLU A 99 -31.04 17.61 7.06
N PRO A 100 -31.85 17.57 5.98
CA PRO A 100 -31.38 16.99 4.71
C PRO A 100 -30.18 17.72 4.12
N VAL A 101 -30.07 19.03 4.33
CA VAL A 101 -28.94 19.86 3.87
C VAL A 101 -27.71 19.61 4.74
N LEU A 102 -27.90 19.52 6.06
CA LEU A 102 -26.82 19.20 6.99
C LEU A 102 -26.22 17.81 6.69
N ASN A 103 -27.07 16.82 6.41
CA ASN A 103 -26.63 15.47 6.05
C ASN A 103 -25.84 15.46 4.73
N ALA A 104 -26.26 16.25 3.74
CA ALA A 104 -25.53 16.37 2.48
C ALA A 104 -24.14 17.00 2.65
N ILE A 105 -24.02 18.06 3.46
CA ILE A 105 -22.73 18.70 3.77
C ILE A 105 -21.84 17.75 4.58
N ALA A 106 -22.40 17.05 5.57
CA ALA A 106 -21.67 16.07 6.38
C ALA A 106 -21.08 14.95 5.52
N GLU A 107 -21.82 14.49 4.52
CA GLU A 107 -21.37 13.47 3.57
C GLU A 107 -20.20 13.98 2.71
N GLN A 108 -20.29 15.19 2.17
CA GLN A 108 -19.20 15.80 1.39
C GLN A 108 -17.90 15.94 2.21
N LEU A 109 -18.01 16.08 3.53
CA LEU A 109 -16.88 16.17 4.48
C LEU A 109 -16.46 14.80 5.07
N SER A 110 -16.93 13.69 4.49
CA SER A 110 -16.62 12.34 4.97
C SER A 110 -15.63 11.56 4.12
N GLY A 111 -15.25 12.09 2.95
CA GLY A 111 -14.30 11.43 2.05
C GLY A 111 -12.83 11.54 2.49
N ALA A 112 -11.98 10.68 1.91
CA ALA A 112 -10.55 10.62 2.17
C ALA A 112 -9.83 11.98 1.98
N CYS A 113 -10.25 12.80 1.02
CA CYS A 113 -9.73 14.15 0.81
C CYS A 113 -9.92 15.05 2.04
N THR A 114 -11.05 14.93 2.75
CA THR A 114 -11.29 15.70 3.98
C THR A 114 -10.37 15.24 5.10
N THR A 115 -10.18 13.93 5.22
CA THR A 115 -9.26 13.35 6.20
C THR A 115 -7.81 13.81 5.97
N GLU A 116 -7.34 13.81 4.72
CA GLU A 116 -6.01 14.31 4.39
C GLU A 116 -5.85 15.80 4.71
N ILE A 117 -6.84 16.62 4.35
CA ILE A 117 -6.83 18.06 4.63
C ILE A 117 -6.85 18.33 6.14
N ALA A 118 -7.71 17.62 6.89
CA ALA A 118 -7.82 17.79 8.33
C ALA A 118 -6.54 17.35 9.05
N ALA A 119 -5.93 16.24 8.63
CA ALA A 119 -4.63 15.83 9.15
C ALA A 119 -3.56 16.89 8.83
N PHE A 120 -3.58 17.49 7.63
CA PHE A 120 -2.67 18.57 7.26
C PHE A 120 -2.86 19.85 8.09
N ASP A 121 -4.09 20.16 8.50
CA ASP A 121 -4.37 21.29 9.40
C ASP A 121 -3.61 21.12 10.74
N GLU A 122 -3.61 19.90 11.29
CA GLU A 122 -2.85 19.57 12.51
C GLU A 122 -1.32 19.64 12.27
N PHE A 123 -0.83 19.21 11.09
CA PHE A 123 0.57 19.40 10.71
C PHE A 123 0.99 20.87 10.68
N THR A 124 0.07 21.77 10.31
CA THR A 124 0.36 23.20 10.16
C THR A 124 0.75 23.82 11.49
N ALA A 125 0.06 23.47 12.58
CA ALA A 125 0.39 23.94 13.93
C ALA A 125 1.79 23.51 14.42
N LEU A 126 2.31 22.41 13.88
CA LEU A 126 3.61 21.84 14.26
C LEU A 126 4.78 22.37 13.41
N LEU A 127 4.51 22.77 12.16
CA LEU A 127 5.52 23.24 11.20
C LEU A 127 5.69 24.76 11.17
N VAL A 128 4.69 25.49 11.65
CA VAL A 128 4.85 26.91 12.00
C VAL A 128 5.55 26.98 13.35
N ASP A 129 6.56 27.84 13.48
CA ASP A 129 7.31 28.01 14.74
C ASP A 129 6.36 28.52 15.83
N SER A 130 5.73 27.60 16.55
CA SER A 130 4.70 27.85 17.55
C SER A 130 5.30 27.66 18.95
N ALA A 131 4.66 28.23 19.97
CA ALA A 131 5.04 28.02 21.36
C ALA A 131 5.02 26.52 21.74
N MET A 132 4.21 25.71 21.04
CA MET A 132 4.06 24.28 21.28
C MET A 132 5.30 23.47 20.90
N THR A 133 6.07 23.93 19.90
CA THR A 133 7.24 23.21 19.37
C THR A 133 8.56 23.92 19.64
N ALA A 134 8.53 25.06 20.34
CA ALA A 134 9.68 25.92 20.60
C ALA A 134 10.79 25.23 21.43
N ASP A 135 10.42 24.34 22.34
CA ASP A 135 11.36 23.66 23.26
C ASP A 135 12.10 22.47 22.60
N TYR A 136 11.74 22.12 21.36
CA TYR A 136 12.30 20.98 20.64
C TYR A 136 13.28 21.42 19.55
N GLU A 137 14.50 20.90 19.62
CA GLU A 137 15.53 21.09 18.59
C GLU A 137 15.15 20.41 17.27
N HIS A 138 14.58 19.20 17.34
CA HIS A 138 14.12 18.47 16.17
C HIS A 138 12.71 17.90 16.35
N ILE A 139 11.93 17.93 15.27
CA ILE A 139 10.62 17.29 15.17
C ILE A 139 10.70 16.22 14.09
N VAL A 140 10.38 14.99 14.47
CA VAL A 140 10.46 13.82 13.62
C VAL A 140 9.06 13.34 13.28
N PHE A 141 8.71 13.30 12.00
CA PHE A 141 7.42 12.84 11.51
C PHE A 141 7.58 11.47 10.85
N ASP A 142 6.77 10.51 11.27
CA ASP A 142 6.82 9.14 10.74
C ASP A 142 6.14 8.95 9.37
N THR A 143 5.39 9.96 8.93
CA THR A 143 4.75 10.05 7.62
C THR A 143 4.88 11.48 7.09
N ALA A 144 5.16 11.62 5.78
CA ALA A 144 5.16 12.90 5.09
C ALA A 144 3.79 13.18 4.43
N PRO A 145 3.40 14.45 4.26
CA PRO A 145 2.23 14.79 3.44
C PRO A 145 2.42 14.30 2.00
N THR A 146 1.33 13.89 1.36
CA THR A 146 1.38 13.43 -0.03
C THR A 146 1.55 14.61 -0.99
N GLY A 147 2.08 14.36 -2.19
CA GLY A 147 2.18 15.39 -3.21
C GLY A 147 0.81 15.92 -3.66
N HIS A 148 -0.24 15.09 -3.59
CA HIS A 148 -1.62 15.51 -3.82
C HIS A 148 -2.05 16.60 -2.82
N THR A 149 -1.90 16.35 -1.52
CA THR A 149 -2.25 17.33 -0.47
C THR A 149 -1.45 18.62 -0.64
N LEU A 150 -0.15 18.53 -0.93
CA LEU A 150 0.70 19.70 -1.15
C LEU A 150 0.28 20.51 -2.38
N ARG A 151 -0.08 19.86 -3.49
CA ARG A 151 -0.58 20.54 -4.71
C ARG A 151 -1.89 21.28 -4.44
N LEU A 152 -2.84 20.66 -3.74
CA LEU A 152 -4.11 21.29 -3.39
C LEU A 152 -3.91 22.62 -2.64
N LEU A 153 -2.94 22.65 -1.73
CA LEU A 153 -2.60 23.84 -0.95
C LEU A 153 -1.81 24.88 -1.75
N GLN A 154 -1.03 24.44 -2.75
CA GLN A 154 -0.27 25.32 -3.64
C GLN A 154 -1.11 25.97 -4.76
N LEU A 155 -2.33 25.52 -5.05
CA LEU A 155 -3.13 26.00 -6.17
C LEU A 155 -3.84 27.33 -5.87
N PRO A 156 -3.31 28.53 -6.22
CA PRO A 156 -3.99 29.81 -5.92
C PRO A 156 -5.38 29.93 -6.54
N GLY A 157 -5.65 29.29 -7.69
CA GLY A 157 -6.92 29.37 -8.41
C GLY A 157 -8.06 28.48 -7.89
N ALA A 158 -7.74 27.39 -7.17
CA ALA A 158 -8.76 26.50 -6.57
C ALA A 158 -9.54 27.21 -5.47
N TRP A 159 -8.88 28.14 -4.77
CA TRP A 159 -9.45 28.95 -3.69
C TRP A 159 -10.34 30.09 -4.20
N SER A 160 -9.95 30.75 -5.29
CA SER A 160 -10.63 31.97 -5.78
C SER A 160 -11.84 31.64 -6.68
N ARG A 161 -11.68 30.69 -7.61
CA ARG A 161 -12.69 30.42 -8.65
C ARG A 161 -13.93 29.71 -8.10
N PHE A 162 -13.78 28.89 -7.06
CA PHE A 162 -14.90 28.16 -6.43
C PHE A 162 -15.88 29.10 -5.70
N LEU A 163 -15.36 30.12 -5.02
CA LEU A 163 -16.14 31.09 -4.25
C LEU A 163 -16.93 32.06 -5.16
N GLU A 164 -16.42 32.36 -6.36
CA GLU A 164 -17.10 33.26 -7.30
C GLU A 164 -18.29 32.61 -8.02
N THR A 165 -18.26 31.29 -8.26
CA THR A 165 -19.28 30.63 -9.11
C THR A 165 -20.47 30.04 -8.38
N GLY A 166 -20.41 29.74 -7.07
CA GLY A 166 -21.56 29.37 -6.21
C GLY A 166 -22.54 28.27 -6.70
N LYS A 167 -22.28 27.60 -7.83
CA LYS A 167 -23.21 26.75 -8.58
C LYS A 167 -22.50 25.61 -9.35
N GLY A 168 -21.39 25.09 -8.84
CA GLY A 168 -20.65 23.99 -9.49
C GLY A 168 -20.63 22.71 -8.65
N ASP A 169 -21.00 21.58 -9.27
CA ASP A 169 -20.94 20.21 -8.73
C ASP A 169 -19.48 19.73 -8.59
N ALA A 170 -18.75 20.22 -7.58
CA ALA A 170 -17.42 19.69 -7.23
C ALA A 170 -17.47 18.96 -5.88
N SER A 171 -17.61 17.63 -5.95
CA SER A 171 -17.80 16.72 -4.81
C SER A 171 -16.67 16.77 -3.75
N CYS A 172 -15.45 17.18 -4.12
CA CYS A 172 -14.25 17.03 -3.26
C CYS A 172 -13.64 18.33 -2.72
N LEU A 173 -14.16 19.52 -3.09
CA LEU A 173 -13.55 20.82 -2.75
C LEU A 173 -14.24 21.57 -1.61
N GLY A 174 -15.36 21.05 -1.09
CA GLY A 174 -16.09 21.59 0.07
C GLY A 174 -15.22 21.89 1.32
N PRO A 175 -14.19 21.09 1.65
CA PRO A 175 -13.29 21.37 2.78
C PRO A 175 -12.51 22.69 2.66
N LEU A 176 -12.24 23.18 1.45
CA LEU A 176 -11.40 24.38 1.26
C LEU A 176 -12.07 25.66 1.76
N ALA A 177 -13.41 25.70 1.84
CA ALA A 177 -14.14 26.85 2.36
C ALA A 177 -13.84 27.15 3.84
N GLY A 178 -13.44 26.14 4.62
CA GLY A 178 -13.08 26.30 6.04
C GLY A 178 -11.67 26.86 6.29
N LEU A 179 -10.87 27.02 5.24
CA LEU A 179 -9.42 27.21 5.32
C LEU A 179 -8.93 28.61 4.91
N GLU A 180 -9.87 29.51 4.58
CA GLU A 180 -9.58 30.88 4.12
C GLU A 180 -8.75 31.69 5.14
N LYS A 181 -9.02 31.52 6.45
CA LYS A 181 -8.32 32.24 7.54
C LYS A 181 -6.86 31.80 7.74
N GLN A 182 -6.46 30.63 7.22
CA GLN A 182 -5.16 30.01 7.46
C GLN A 182 -4.23 30.05 6.23
N ARG A 183 -4.59 30.78 5.17
CA ARG A 183 -3.78 30.89 3.94
C ARG A 183 -2.32 31.26 4.21
N THR A 184 -2.08 32.23 5.09
CA THR A 184 -0.73 32.67 5.45
C THR A 184 0.05 31.57 6.18
N GLU A 185 -0.62 30.80 7.03
CA GLU A 185 -0.03 29.68 7.76
C GLU A 185 0.35 28.54 6.80
N TYR A 186 -0.53 28.18 5.87
CA TYR A 186 -0.22 27.16 4.85
C TYR A 186 0.93 27.58 3.93
N GLN A 187 1.02 28.85 3.55
CA GLN A 187 2.19 29.35 2.81
C GLN A 187 3.47 29.26 3.65
N ALA A 188 3.39 29.53 4.95
CA ALA A 188 4.53 29.36 5.85
C ALA A 188 4.95 27.89 5.99
N VAL A 189 3.99 26.96 6.02
CA VAL A 189 4.26 25.51 6.02
C VAL A 189 4.92 25.06 4.73
N VAL A 190 4.38 25.44 3.56
CA VAL A 190 5.00 25.09 2.28
C VAL A 190 6.43 25.64 2.19
N ARG A 191 6.66 26.87 2.67
CA ARG A 191 8.03 27.43 2.77
C ARG A 191 8.91 26.63 3.73
N ALA A 192 8.40 26.21 4.89
CA ALA A 192 9.13 25.38 5.84
C ALA A 192 9.53 24.03 5.23
N LEU A 193 8.60 23.37 4.53
CA LEU A 193 8.81 22.07 3.89
C LEU A 193 9.80 22.13 2.72
N THR A 194 9.78 23.23 1.95
CA THR A 194 10.67 23.44 0.79
C THR A 194 12.00 24.07 1.16
N ASP A 195 12.17 24.54 2.40
CA ASP A 195 13.44 25.09 2.89
C ASP A 195 14.41 23.95 3.27
N PRO A 196 15.51 23.75 2.52
CA PRO A 196 16.48 22.70 2.77
C PRO A 196 17.23 22.83 4.10
N ALA A 197 17.25 24.03 4.70
CA ALA A 197 17.86 24.26 6.00
C ALA A 197 16.93 23.87 7.17
N ARG A 198 15.61 23.79 6.91
CA ARG A 198 14.60 23.47 7.93
C ARG A 198 14.07 22.06 7.80
N THR A 199 13.98 21.52 6.59
CA THR A 199 13.33 20.23 6.33
C THR A 199 14.23 19.28 5.56
N ARG A 200 14.28 18.03 6.03
CA ARG A 200 14.89 16.89 5.33
C ARG A 200 13.89 15.75 5.21
N LEU A 201 13.80 15.18 4.02
CA LEU A 201 12.90 14.09 3.69
C LEU A 201 13.71 12.78 3.54
N VAL A 202 13.31 11.73 4.26
CA VAL A 202 13.88 10.40 4.21
C VAL A 202 12.89 9.45 3.51
N LEU A 203 13.22 9.06 2.29
CA LEU A 203 12.51 8.05 1.50
C LEU A 203 12.90 6.66 2.00
N VAL A 204 11.99 5.97 2.69
CA VAL A 204 12.18 4.61 3.18
C VAL A 204 11.58 3.63 2.16
N THR A 205 12.38 2.68 1.72
CA THR A 205 11.96 1.65 0.77
C THR A 205 12.58 0.29 1.07
N ARG A 206 12.20 -0.74 0.31
CA ARG A 206 12.80 -2.09 0.33
C ARG A 206 13.51 -2.34 -1.00
N ALA A 207 14.49 -3.24 -1.04
CA ALA A 207 15.15 -3.65 -2.28
C ALA A 207 14.27 -4.59 -3.13
N GLN A 208 13.15 -4.05 -3.59
CA GLN A 208 12.18 -4.71 -4.46
C GLN A 208 11.83 -3.74 -5.59
N ARG A 209 11.76 -4.24 -6.83
CA ARG A 209 11.55 -3.39 -8.02
C ARG A 209 10.31 -2.49 -7.89
N ALA A 210 9.18 -3.04 -7.47
CA ALA A 210 7.95 -2.26 -7.28
C ALA A 210 8.10 -1.16 -6.20
N SER A 211 8.75 -1.47 -5.07
CA SER A 211 9.01 -0.51 -3.99
C SER A 211 9.96 0.61 -4.41
N LEU A 212 10.97 0.28 -5.22
CA LEU A 212 11.92 1.26 -5.75
C LEU A 212 11.27 2.17 -6.80
N ARG A 213 10.42 1.64 -7.68
CA ARG A 213 9.65 2.46 -8.64
C ARG A 213 8.70 3.43 -7.93
N GLU A 214 8.03 2.97 -6.89
CA GLU A 214 7.14 3.83 -6.10
C GLU A 214 7.93 4.93 -5.39
N ALA A 215 9.04 4.58 -4.74
CA ALA A 215 9.92 5.58 -4.12
C ALA A 215 10.47 6.59 -5.14
N ALA A 216 10.77 6.15 -6.37
CA ALA A 216 11.21 7.04 -7.45
C ALA A 216 10.09 8.02 -7.86
N ARG A 217 8.86 7.53 -8.05
CA ARG A 217 7.69 8.37 -8.33
C ARG A 217 7.45 9.40 -7.23
N THR A 218 7.49 8.97 -5.96
CA THR A 218 7.35 9.88 -4.81
C THR A 218 8.48 10.91 -4.78
N SER A 219 9.71 10.49 -5.06
CA SER A 219 10.88 11.37 -5.13
C SER A 219 10.70 12.45 -6.19
N GLU A 220 10.30 12.08 -7.41
CA GLU A 220 10.04 12.98 -8.54
C GLU A 220 8.95 14.00 -8.20
N GLU A 221 7.83 13.51 -7.65
CA GLU A 221 6.70 14.35 -7.27
C GLU A 221 7.08 15.37 -6.19
N LEU A 222 7.71 14.94 -5.09
CA LEU A 222 8.12 15.83 -4.01
C LEU A 222 9.23 16.79 -4.45
N PHE A 223 10.15 16.34 -5.31
CA PHE A 223 11.18 17.19 -5.89
C PHE A 223 10.56 18.30 -6.75
N SER A 224 9.57 17.97 -7.57
CA SER A 224 8.84 18.95 -8.39
C SER A 224 8.11 20.01 -7.57
N LEU A 225 7.75 19.68 -6.32
CA LEU A 225 7.11 20.58 -5.36
C LEU A 225 8.11 21.42 -4.54
N GLY A 226 9.42 21.24 -4.77
CA GLY A 226 10.49 21.99 -4.12
C GLY A 226 11.12 21.30 -2.90
N LEU A 227 10.69 20.09 -2.53
CA LEU A 227 11.29 19.33 -1.44
C LEU A 227 12.55 18.62 -1.94
N SER A 228 13.64 19.36 -2.10
CA SER A 228 14.86 18.88 -2.76
C SER A 228 15.86 18.16 -1.85
N GLN A 229 15.76 18.31 -0.51
CA GLN A 229 16.64 17.63 0.46
C GLN A 229 16.13 16.24 0.78
N GLN A 230 16.34 15.32 -0.16
CA GLN A 230 15.90 13.93 -0.06
C GLN A 230 17.06 12.98 0.23
N TYR A 231 16.81 12.00 1.10
CA TYR A 231 17.72 10.90 1.43
C TYR A 231 17.00 9.58 1.17
N LEU A 232 17.73 8.57 0.69
CA LEU A 232 17.20 7.24 0.46
C LEU A 232 17.65 6.27 1.57
N VAL A 233 16.70 5.57 2.18
CA VAL A 233 16.98 4.48 3.11
C VAL A 233 16.39 3.19 2.56
N ILE A 234 17.26 2.22 2.30
CA ILE A 234 16.86 0.87 1.87
C ILE A 234 16.83 -0.02 3.11
N ASN A 235 15.62 -0.30 3.60
CA ASN A 235 15.39 -0.99 4.86
C ASN A 235 15.26 -2.51 4.70
N GLY A 236 15.74 -3.22 5.72
CA GLY A 236 15.73 -4.67 5.88
C GLY A 236 16.26 -5.44 4.69
N LEU A 237 17.45 -5.07 4.21
CA LEU A 237 18.23 -5.89 3.30
C LEU A 237 18.63 -7.19 3.98
N LEU A 238 18.48 -8.31 3.29
CA LEU A 238 19.01 -9.56 3.78
C LEU A 238 20.55 -9.51 3.75
N PRO A 239 21.22 -9.66 4.92
CA PRO A 239 22.68 -9.77 4.96
C PRO A 239 23.17 -10.90 4.05
N SER A 240 24.41 -10.82 3.58
CA SER A 240 24.99 -11.90 2.76
C SER A 240 24.84 -13.24 3.50
N PRO A 241 24.12 -14.22 2.92
CA PRO A 241 23.85 -15.46 3.61
C PRO A 241 25.17 -16.23 3.84
N PRO A 242 25.37 -16.81 5.04
CA PRO A 242 26.56 -17.62 5.32
C PRO A 242 26.51 -18.93 4.53
N LEU A 243 27.67 -19.42 4.08
CA LEU A 243 27.79 -20.71 3.40
C LEU A 243 27.88 -21.87 4.42
N PRO A 244 27.20 -23.02 4.20
CA PRO A 244 26.29 -23.32 3.08
C PRO A 244 24.94 -22.59 3.21
N CYS A 245 24.50 -21.96 2.11
CA CYS A 245 23.32 -21.10 2.10
C CYS A 245 22.02 -21.91 2.01
N ASP A 246 21.02 -21.51 2.79
CA ASP A 246 19.62 -21.82 2.52
C ASP A 246 19.21 -21.25 1.15
N GLU A 247 18.56 -22.07 0.32
CA GLU A 247 18.20 -21.69 -1.06
C GLU A 247 17.26 -20.48 -1.11
N LEU A 248 16.32 -20.36 -0.15
CA LEU A 248 15.41 -19.23 -0.09
C LEU A 248 16.15 -17.95 0.29
N ALA A 249 17.03 -18.00 1.29
CA ALA A 249 17.89 -16.88 1.65
C ALA A 249 18.79 -16.43 0.48
N ALA A 250 19.38 -17.38 -0.25
CA ALA A 250 20.21 -17.06 -1.42
C ALA A 250 19.38 -16.37 -2.53
N ALA A 251 18.18 -16.88 -2.80
CA ALA A 251 17.29 -16.31 -3.81
C ALA A 251 16.78 -14.90 -3.43
N ILE A 252 16.42 -14.68 -2.16
CA ILE A 252 16.02 -13.35 -1.65
C ILE A 252 17.19 -12.37 -1.81
N HIS A 253 18.39 -12.73 -1.34
CA HIS A 253 19.56 -11.88 -1.44
C HIS A 253 19.89 -11.53 -2.89
N GLN A 254 19.87 -12.51 -3.80
CA GLN A 254 20.10 -12.27 -5.23
C GLN A 254 19.06 -11.33 -5.84
N ARG A 255 17.78 -11.48 -5.48
CA ARG A 255 16.70 -10.60 -5.96
C ARG A 255 16.88 -9.17 -5.47
N GLU A 256 17.30 -8.98 -4.23
CA GLU A 256 17.62 -7.66 -3.68
C GLU A 256 18.81 -7.03 -4.41
N GLN A 257 19.90 -7.78 -4.63
CA GLN A 257 21.06 -7.28 -5.39
C GLN A 257 20.68 -6.91 -6.83
N ALA A 258 19.86 -7.72 -7.49
CA ALA A 258 19.37 -7.42 -8.84
C ALA A 258 18.51 -6.14 -8.87
N ALA A 259 17.66 -5.92 -7.87
CA ALA A 259 16.85 -4.71 -7.75
C ALA A 259 17.71 -3.46 -7.49
N LEU A 260 18.74 -3.58 -6.65
CA LEU A 260 19.70 -2.51 -6.37
C LEU A 260 20.59 -2.18 -7.57
N ALA A 261 20.95 -3.17 -8.39
CA ALA A 261 21.70 -2.96 -9.61
C ALA A 261 20.91 -2.18 -10.67
N THR A 262 19.57 -2.28 -10.64
CA THR A 262 18.65 -1.55 -11.53
C THR A 262 17.91 -0.44 -10.78
N LEU A 263 18.61 0.30 -9.91
CA LEU A 263 18.02 1.40 -9.18
C LEU A 263 17.56 2.50 -10.16
N PRO A 264 16.34 3.06 -10.02
CA PRO A 264 15.91 4.19 -10.84
C PRO A 264 16.87 5.39 -10.75
N ASP A 265 17.08 6.08 -11.87
CA ASP A 265 18.11 7.13 -11.99
C ASP A 265 17.99 8.22 -10.92
N ILE A 266 16.77 8.72 -10.67
CA ILE A 266 16.56 9.75 -9.64
C ILE A 266 17.02 9.27 -8.26
N LEU A 267 16.72 8.02 -7.89
CA LEU A 267 17.12 7.44 -6.62
C LEU A 267 18.63 7.20 -6.55
N ALA A 268 19.28 6.95 -7.69
CA ALA A 268 20.72 6.71 -7.75
C ALA A 268 21.54 7.96 -7.44
N THR A 269 20.95 9.15 -7.63
CA THR A 269 21.56 10.44 -7.29
C THR A 269 21.47 10.82 -5.81
N LEU A 270 20.58 10.17 -5.04
CA LEU A 270 20.33 10.53 -3.66
C LEU A 270 21.41 9.97 -2.71
N PRO A 271 21.76 10.70 -1.63
CA PRO A 271 22.51 10.12 -0.53
C PRO A 271 21.76 8.92 0.04
N ARG A 272 22.46 7.80 0.26
CA ARG A 272 21.83 6.51 0.58
C ARG A 272 22.39 5.85 1.82
N ALA A 273 21.51 5.21 2.58
CA ALA A 273 21.85 4.34 3.68
C ALA A 273 21.12 3.01 3.55
N HIS A 274 21.75 1.94 4.04
CA HIS A 274 21.19 0.60 4.05
C HIS A 274 20.99 0.16 5.50
N VAL A 275 19.85 -0.46 5.77
CA VAL A 275 19.57 -1.11 7.06
C VAL A 275 19.34 -2.59 6.81
N GLU A 276 20.07 -3.42 7.54
CA GLU A 276 19.94 -4.88 7.46
C GLU A 276 18.66 -5.38 8.13
N LEU A 277 18.14 -6.49 7.63
CA LEU A 277 16.98 -7.17 8.19
C LEU A 277 17.31 -7.66 9.60
N LYS A 278 16.49 -7.22 10.57
CA LYS A 278 16.66 -7.59 11.98
C LYS A 278 15.91 -8.87 12.33
N PRO A 279 16.48 -9.73 13.19
CA PRO A 279 15.84 -10.97 13.60
C PRO A 279 14.56 -10.72 14.44
N PHE A 280 14.47 -9.59 15.12
CA PHE A 280 13.33 -9.21 15.96
C PHE A 280 12.39 -8.21 15.27
N ASN A 281 11.17 -8.11 15.78
CA ASN A 281 10.28 -6.98 15.49
C ASN A 281 10.72 -5.76 16.32
N LEU A 282 10.49 -4.55 15.80
CA LEU A 282 10.92 -3.30 16.44
C LEU A 282 9.90 -2.85 17.49
N VAL A 283 9.66 -3.71 18.48
CA VAL A 283 8.82 -3.44 19.64
C VAL A 283 9.71 -3.37 20.87
N GLY A 284 9.63 -2.26 21.60
CA GLY A 284 10.46 -2.01 22.78
C GLY A 284 11.76 -1.25 22.49
N LEU A 285 12.28 -0.62 23.54
CA LEU A 285 13.47 0.24 23.48
C LEU A 285 14.75 -0.51 23.12
N GLU A 286 14.90 -1.76 23.58
CA GLU A 286 16.08 -2.57 23.29
C GLU A 286 16.20 -2.85 21.79
N ALA A 287 15.10 -3.27 21.16
CA ALA A 287 15.04 -3.49 19.71
C ALA A 287 15.39 -2.21 18.92
N LEU A 288 14.91 -1.03 19.37
CA LEU A 288 15.25 0.25 18.75
C LEU A 288 16.74 0.60 18.88
N ARG A 289 17.36 0.34 20.04
CA ARG A 289 18.81 0.59 20.25
C ARG A 289 19.68 -0.21 19.29
N HIS A 290 19.26 -1.43 18.97
CA HIS A 290 19.98 -2.33 18.05
C HIS A 290 19.62 -2.13 16.56
N PHE A 291 18.74 -1.17 16.24
CA PHE A 291 18.25 -0.99 14.90
C PHE A 291 19.32 -0.49 13.91
N PHE A 292 20.10 0.52 14.30
CA PHE A 292 21.18 1.06 13.45
C PHE A 292 22.53 0.35 13.64
N THR A 293 22.64 -0.59 14.58
CA THR A 293 23.91 -1.30 14.83
C THR A 293 24.12 -2.45 13.85
N HIS A 294 25.33 -2.57 13.30
CA HIS A 294 25.80 -3.76 12.60
C HIS A 294 26.37 -4.75 13.62
N HIS A 295 25.50 -5.44 14.37
CA HIS A 295 25.93 -6.56 15.21
C HIS A 295 25.13 -7.80 14.87
N PRO A 296 25.79 -8.95 14.61
CA PRO A 296 25.13 -10.23 14.77
C PRO A 296 24.97 -10.41 16.29
N GLU A 297 23.78 -10.12 16.82
CA GLU A 297 23.46 -10.68 18.13
C GLU A 297 23.64 -12.21 18.06
N PRO A 298 24.15 -12.84 19.12
CA PRO A 298 24.21 -14.29 19.16
C PRO A 298 22.80 -14.84 18.97
N ALA A 299 22.67 -15.82 18.07
CA ALA A 299 21.46 -16.59 17.91
C ALA A 299 20.94 -17.03 19.31
N PRO A 300 19.68 -16.75 19.68
CA PRO A 300 19.09 -17.46 20.79
C PRO A 300 19.24 -18.96 20.51
N SER A 301 19.86 -19.68 21.42
CA SER A 301 20.27 -21.10 21.27
C SER A 301 19.10 -22.09 21.38
N GLY A 302 17.87 -21.64 21.13
CA GLY A 302 16.66 -22.46 21.15
C GLY A 302 16.22 -22.86 19.76
N GLU A 303 15.73 -24.08 19.59
CA GLU A 303 15.00 -24.45 18.38
C GLU A 303 13.73 -23.60 18.29
N VAL A 304 13.67 -22.74 17.27
CA VAL A 304 12.48 -21.97 16.96
C VAL A 304 11.43 -22.92 16.38
N GLU A 305 10.41 -23.26 17.15
CA GLU A 305 9.26 -24.04 16.68
C GLU A 305 8.52 -23.25 15.57
N LEU A 306 8.42 -23.88 14.41
CA LEU A 306 7.65 -23.43 13.25
C LEU A 306 6.64 -24.52 12.90
N PHE A 307 5.72 -24.26 11.97
CA PHE A 307 4.83 -25.30 11.43
C PHE A 307 5.61 -26.56 11.03
N GLU A 308 5.11 -27.74 11.40
CA GLU A 308 5.69 -29.00 10.96
C GLU A 308 5.65 -29.09 9.41
N SER A 309 6.70 -29.69 8.83
CA SER A 309 6.83 -29.78 7.38
C SER A 309 5.71 -30.63 6.79
N GLY A 310 4.80 -30.00 6.02
CA GLY A 310 3.68 -30.66 5.37
C GLY A 310 2.29 -30.26 5.89
N ASP A 311 2.22 -29.45 6.95
CA ASP A 311 0.97 -29.07 7.62
C ASP A 311 0.71 -27.56 7.56
N THR A 312 1.07 -26.89 6.44
CA THR A 312 0.67 -25.49 6.21
C THR A 312 -0.85 -25.40 6.18
N PRO A 313 -1.50 -24.77 7.17
CA PRO A 313 -2.96 -24.73 7.22
C PRO A 313 -3.50 -23.85 6.09
N ASN A 314 -4.52 -24.34 5.38
CA ASN A 314 -5.32 -23.61 4.41
C ASN A 314 -4.52 -22.93 3.29
N ASN A 315 -4.36 -23.62 2.16
CA ASN A 315 -3.67 -23.07 1.01
C ASN A 315 -4.63 -22.26 0.11
N LEU A 316 -4.07 -21.50 -0.83
CA LEU A 316 -4.88 -20.70 -1.75
C LEU A 316 -5.72 -21.55 -2.72
N SER A 317 -5.31 -22.78 -3.05
CA SER A 317 -6.13 -23.71 -3.87
C SER A 317 -7.42 -24.07 -3.16
N ASP A 318 -7.42 -24.27 -1.83
CA ASP A 318 -8.63 -24.62 -1.08
C ASP A 318 -9.70 -23.51 -1.18
N LEU A 319 -9.26 -22.24 -1.17
CA LEU A 319 -10.15 -21.11 -1.40
C LEU A 319 -10.66 -21.07 -2.85
N ILE A 320 -9.79 -21.32 -3.83
CA ILE A 320 -10.17 -21.39 -5.25
C ILE A 320 -11.20 -22.51 -5.49
N ASP A 321 -11.04 -23.65 -4.83
CA ASP A 321 -11.96 -24.78 -4.92
C ASP A 321 -13.35 -24.42 -4.39
N GLN A 322 -13.41 -23.79 -3.20
CA GLN A 322 -14.66 -23.28 -2.64
C GLN A 322 -15.31 -22.21 -3.53
N ILE A 323 -14.51 -21.28 -4.07
CA ILE A 323 -14.99 -20.25 -5.00
C ILE A 323 -15.59 -20.90 -6.25
N SER A 324 -14.91 -21.91 -6.81
CA SER A 324 -15.34 -22.60 -8.03
C SER A 324 -16.65 -23.36 -7.86
N ALA A 325 -16.89 -23.92 -6.66
CA ALA A 325 -18.09 -24.70 -6.34
C ALA A 325 -19.37 -23.84 -6.28
N ASP A 326 -19.25 -22.56 -5.93
CA ASP A 326 -20.38 -21.63 -5.84
C ASP A 326 -20.88 -21.16 -7.22
N GLY A 327 -20.14 -21.44 -8.29
CA GLY A 327 -20.45 -20.99 -9.65
C GLY A 327 -20.00 -19.54 -9.95
N PRO A 328 -20.32 -19.02 -11.15
CA PRO A 328 -19.90 -17.70 -11.60
C PRO A 328 -20.19 -16.57 -10.61
N GLY A 329 -19.29 -15.61 -10.53
CA GLY A 329 -19.40 -14.47 -9.65
C GLY A 329 -18.20 -13.53 -9.73
N LEU A 330 -18.30 -12.45 -8.97
CA LEU A 330 -17.28 -11.43 -8.82
C LEU A 330 -16.32 -11.79 -7.68
N ILE A 331 -15.03 -11.71 -7.94
CA ILE A 331 -13.96 -11.92 -6.96
C ILE A 331 -13.13 -10.64 -6.91
N LEU A 332 -13.15 -9.95 -5.78
CA LEU A 332 -12.42 -8.70 -5.58
C LEU A 332 -11.23 -8.93 -4.66
N LEU A 333 -10.02 -8.66 -5.13
CA LEU A 333 -8.84 -8.65 -4.28
C LEU A 333 -8.56 -7.24 -3.80
N MET A 334 -8.67 -7.04 -2.49
CA MET A 334 -8.51 -5.74 -1.83
C MET A 334 -7.42 -5.79 -0.77
N GLY A 335 -6.81 -4.65 -0.47
CA GLY A 335 -5.66 -4.57 0.43
C GLY A 335 -4.73 -3.43 0.06
N LYS A 336 -3.76 -3.15 0.93
CA LYS A 336 -2.86 -2.00 0.81
C LYS A 336 -1.97 -2.11 -0.44
N GLY A 337 -1.35 -0.99 -0.82
CA GLY A 337 -0.43 -0.97 -1.97
C GLY A 337 0.74 -1.92 -1.76
N GLY A 338 1.06 -2.76 -2.75
CA GLY A 338 2.25 -3.62 -2.71
C GLY A 338 2.13 -4.94 -1.96
N VAL A 339 1.00 -5.26 -1.31
CA VAL A 339 0.80 -6.56 -0.62
C VAL A 339 0.69 -7.77 -1.57
N GLY A 340 0.64 -7.54 -2.89
CA GLY A 340 0.63 -8.58 -3.92
C GLY A 340 -0.76 -8.94 -4.49
N LYS A 341 -1.74 -8.03 -4.39
CA LYS A 341 -3.10 -8.21 -4.95
C LYS A 341 -3.09 -8.63 -6.41
N THR A 342 -2.38 -7.91 -7.27
CA THR A 342 -2.26 -8.19 -8.71
C THR A 342 -1.77 -9.60 -8.99
N THR A 343 -0.73 -10.05 -8.27
CA THR A 343 -0.17 -11.39 -8.41
C THR A 343 -1.17 -12.47 -7.98
N LEU A 344 -1.84 -12.26 -6.84
CA LEU A 344 -2.84 -13.20 -6.34
C LEU A 344 -4.10 -13.23 -7.21
N ALA A 345 -4.49 -12.10 -7.80
CA ALA A 345 -5.61 -11.99 -8.73
C ALA A 345 -5.32 -12.81 -9.99
N ALA A 346 -4.11 -12.67 -10.53
CA ALA A 346 -3.64 -13.50 -11.63
C ALA A 346 -3.62 -14.99 -11.24
N ALA A 347 -3.10 -15.34 -10.07
CA ALA A 347 -3.03 -16.73 -9.61
C ALA A 347 -4.42 -17.37 -9.43
N VAL A 348 -5.37 -16.65 -8.82
CA VAL A 348 -6.77 -17.09 -8.69
C VAL A 348 -7.42 -17.26 -10.07
N ALA A 349 -7.22 -16.30 -10.98
CA ALA A 349 -7.78 -16.36 -12.32
C ALA A 349 -7.22 -17.54 -13.14
N VAL A 350 -5.91 -17.79 -13.05
CA VAL A 350 -5.25 -18.94 -13.68
C VAL A 350 -5.76 -20.26 -13.09
N GLY A 351 -5.89 -20.36 -11.76
CA GLY A 351 -6.42 -21.55 -11.09
C GLY A 351 -7.86 -21.88 -11.51
N LEU A 352 -8.71 -20.87 -11.65
CA LEU A 352 -10.08 -21.04 -12.14
C LEU A 352 -10.12 -21.42 -13.64
N ALA A 353 -9.32 -20.75 -14.48
CA ALA A 353 -9.27 -21.04 -15.91
C ALA A 353 -8.74 -22.46 -16.20
N ARG A 354 -7.78 -22.95 -15.42
CA ARG A 354 -7.28 -24.34 -15.51
C ARG A 354 -8.33 -25.39 -15.17
N LYS A 355 -9.33 -25.06 -14.37
CA LYS A 355 -10.51 -25.90 -14.14
C LYS A 355 -11.52 -25.88 -15.31
N GLY A 356 -11.20 -25.21 -16.42
CA GLY A 356 -12.06 -25.08 -17.60
C GLY A 356 -13.17 -24.04 -17.43
N LEU A 357 -13.08 -23.19 -16.41
CA LEU A 357 -14.09 -22.16 -16.12
C LEU A 357 -13.80 -20.90 -16.94
N SER A 358 -14.86 -20.21 -17.39
CA SER A 358 -14.73 -18.92 -18.07
C SER A 358 -14.37 -17.84 -17.07
N VAL A 359 -13.21 -17.19 -17.26
CA VAL A 359 -12.67 -16.18 -16.36
C VAL A 359 -12.34 -14.90 -17.11
N HIS A 360 -12.70 -13.77 -16.54
CA HIS A 360 -12.25 -12.44 -16.93
C HIS A 360 -11.43 -11.83 -15.80
N LEU A 361 -10.12 -11.69 -16.01
CA LEU A 361 -9.23 -10.96 -15.11
C LEU A 361 -9.17 -9.50 -15.54
N THR A 362 -9.31 -8.59 -14.61
CA THR A 362 -9.15 -7.16 -14.85
C THR A 362 -8.37 -6.48 -13.72
N THR A 363 -7.71 -5.37 -14.01
CA THR A 363 -7.08 -4.50 -13.00
C THR A 363 -7.53 -3.06 -13.19
N SER A 364 -7.78 -2.38 -12.06
CA SER A 364 -7.95 -0.94 -12.00
C SER A 364 -6.69 -0.20 -11.52
N ASP A 365 -5.58 -0.92 -11.28
CA ASP A 365 -4.32 -0.31 -10.88
C ASP A 365 -3.51 0.14 -12.12
N PRO A 366 -3.27 1.45 -12.30
CA PRO A 366 -2.48 1.96 -13.42
C PRO A 366 -1.00 1.55 -13.35
N ALA A 367 -0.52 1.01 -12.23
CA ALA A 367 0.82 0.44 -12.10
C ALA A 367 0.86 -1.09 -12.27
N ALA A 368 -0.29 -1.76 -12.35
CA ALA A 368 -0.35 -3.21 -12.52
C ALA A 368 0.00 -3.62 -13.96
N HIS A 369 1.08 -4.40 -14.10
CA HIS A 369 1.47 -5.01 -15.36
C HIS A 369 0.97 -6.46 -15.45
N LEU A 370 -0.35 -6.66 -15.52
CA LEU A 370 -0.95 -8.00 -15.65
C LEU A 370 -0.41 -8.79 -16.84
N THR A 371 -0.11 -8.12 -17.95
CA THR A 371 0.45 -8.73 -19.16
C THR A 371 1.85 -9.29 -18.93
N HIS A 372 2.66 -8.63 -18.10
CA HIS A 372 3.98 -9.12 -17.72
C HIS A 372 3.87 -10.29 -16.75
N THR A 373 2.82 -10.33 -15.91
CA THR A 373 2.61 -11.43 -14.95
C THR A 373 2.14 -12.72 -15.64
N LEU A 374 1.40 -12.64 -16.75
CA LEU A 374 0.81 -13.82 -17.40
C LEU A 374 1.65 -14.42 -18.52
N GLU A 375 2.50 -13.65 -19.22
CA GLU A 375 3.41 -14.03 -20.35
C GLU A 375 2.80 -14.80 -21.55
N GLU A 376 1.80 -15.66 -21.34
CA GLU A 376 1.14 -16.53 -22.32
C GLU A 376 -0.39 -16.37 -22.26
N SER A 377 -1.05 -16.58 -23.41
CA SER A 377 -2.51 -16.62 -23.48
C SER A 377 -3.03 -17.99 -22.99
N LEU A 378 -3.90 -17.99 -21.98
CA LEU A 378 -4.58 -19.18 -21.48
C LEU A 378 -5.97 -19.34 -22.09
N ALA A 379 -6.32 -20.58 -22.46
CA ALA A 379 -7.71 -20.91 -22.81
C ALA A 379 -8.64 -20.58 -21.63
N HIS A 380 -9.82 -20.04 -21.93
CA HIS A 380 -10.84 -19.63 -20.95
C HIS A 380 -10.49 -18.43 -20.04
N LEU A 381 -9.33 -17.78 -20.23
CA LEU A 381 -8.95 -16.56 -19.51
C LEU A 381 -8.92 -15.36 -20.45
N THR A 382 -9.78 -14.37 -20.20
CA THR A 382 -9.71 -13.05 -20.83
C THR A 382 -9.04 -12.08 -19.85
N VAL A 383 -8.14 -11.22 -20.34
CA VAL A 383 -7.50 -10.19 -19.53
C VAL A 383 -7.86 -8.82 -20.09
N SER A 384 -8.32 -7.91 -19.23
CA SER A 384 -8.54 -6.51 -19.56
C SER A 384 -7.89 -5.58 -18.53
N ARG A 385 -7.93 -4.29 -18.82
CA ARG A 385 -7.46 -3.24 -17.91
C ARG A 385 -8.43 -2.08 -17.97
N ILE A 386 -8.70 -1.50 -16.81
CA ILE A 386 -9.41 -0.23 -16.70
C ILE A 386 -8.34 0.85 -16.59
N ASP A 387 -7.99 1.48 -17.71
CA ASP A 387 -7.06 2.62 -17.70
C ASP A 387 -7.86 3.92 -17.49
N PRO A 388 -7.61 4.68 -16.42
CA PRO A 388 -8.36 5.91 -16.13
C PRO A 388 -8.31 6.93 -17.26
N THR A 389 -7.17 7.04 -17.95
CA THR A 389 -6.98 8.01 -19.02
C THR A 389 -7.77 7.60 -20.26
N GLU A 390 -7.71 6.32 -20.62
CA GLU A 390 -8.46 5.78 -21.76
C GLU A 390 -9.98 5.81 -21.51
N GLU A 391 -10.42 5.48 -20.30
CA GLU A 391 -11.84 5.52 -19.94
C GLU A 391 -12.36 6.95 -19.86
N LYS A 392 -11.58 7.90 -19.30
CA LYS A 392 -11.93 9.33 -19.32
C LYS A 392 -12.14 9.82 -20.73
N GLU A 393 -11.22 9.52 -21.65
CA GLU A 393 -11.32 9.96 -23.03
C GLU A 393 -12.51 9.30 -23.76
N ARG A 394 -12.75 8.01 -23.50
CA ARG A 394 -13.92 7.29 -24.03
C ARG A 394 -15.23 7.91 -23.53
N HIS A 395 -15.33 8.23 -22.24
CA HIS A 395 -16.50 8.87 -21.65
C HIS A 395 -16.68 10.28 -22.20
N ARG A 396 -15.60 11.07 -22.29
CA ARG A 396 -15.61 12.40 -22.90
C ARG A 396 -16.15 12.34 -24.31
N GLN A 397 -15.62 11.44 -25.15
CA GLN A 397 -16.09 11.27 -26.52
C GLN A 397 -17.58 10.91 -26.58
N HIS A 398 -18.04 9.99 -25.72
CA HIS A 398 -19.45 9.61 -25.65
C HIS A 398 -20.38 10.77 -25.28
N VAL A 399 -20.00 11.58 -24.27
CA VAL A 399 -20.79 12.76 -23.86
C VAL A 399 -20.78 13.82 -24.96
N MET A 400 -19.65 14.02 -25.64
CA MET A 400 -19.51 14.94 -26.77
C MET A 400 -20.34 14.53 -27.98
N ASP A 401 -20.45 13.24 -28.26
CA ASP A 401 -21.23 12.70 -29.37
C ASP A 401 -22.74 12.67 -29.08
N THR A 402 -23.14 12.65 -27.80
CA THR A 402 -24.54 12.59 -27.38
C THR A 402 -25.09 13.95 -26.98
N GLN A 403 -24.62 14.51 -25.86
CA GLN A 403 -25.07 15.79 -25.32
C GLN A 403 -24.48 16.96 -26.11
N GLY A 404 -23.21 16.84 -26.52
CA GLY A 404 -22.53 17.85 -27.33
C GLY A 404 -23.01 17.97 -28.78
N ALA A 405 -23.89 17.06 -29.24
CA ALA A 405 -24.46 17.11 -30.59
C ALA A 405 -25.57 18.16 -30.75
N GLN A 406 -26.20 18.57 -29.64
CA GLN A 406 -27.32 19.54 -29.64
C GLN A 406 -26.88 20.95 -29.19
N LEU A 407 -25.60 21.14 -28.88
CA LEU A 407 -25.05 22.41 -28.40
C LEU A 407 -24.44 23.23 -29.55
N ASP A 408 -24.47 24.55 -29.41
CA ASP A 408 -23.71 25.46 -30.27
C ASP A 408 -22.20 25.42 -29.95
N ALA A 409 -21.39 26.13 -30.73
CA ALA A 409 -19.93 26.07 -30.60
C ALA A 409 -19.44 26.53 -29.21
N GLU A 410 -20.13 27.49 -28.59
CA GLU A 410 -19.79 28.01 -27.27
C GLU A 410 -20.20 27.03 -26.16
N GLY A 411 -21.41 26.47 -26.21
CA GLY A 411 -21.87 25.45 -25.29
C GLY A 411 -21.06 24.15 -25.38
N ARG A 412 -20.62 23.78 -26.59
CA ARG A 412 -19.75 22.62 -26.81
C ARG A 412 -18.36 22.83 -26.21
N ALA A 413 -17.78 24.04 -26.31
CA ALA A 413 -16.50 24.37 -25.68
C ALA A 413 -16.59 24.38 -24.14
N LEU A 414 -17.71 24.85 -23.58
CA LEU A 414 -17.96 24.82 -22.14
C LEU A 414 -18.06 23.37 -21.62
N LEU A 415 -18.78 22.51 -22.34
CA LEU A 415 -18.89 21.09 -22.01
C LEU A 415 -17.54 20.36 -22.07
N GLU A 416 -16.69 20.69 -23.06
CA GLU A 416 -15.33 20.12 -23.14
C GLU A 416 -14.47 20.50 -21.94
N GLU A 417 -14.59 21.72 -21.43
CA GLU A 417 -13.84 22.16 -20.26
C GLU A 417 -14.35 21.50 -18.97
N ASP A 418 -15.66 21.32 -18.82
CA ASP A 418 -16.24 20.59 -17.70
C ASP A 418 -15.77 19.13 -17.66
N LEU A 419 -15.74 18.46 -18.83
CA LEU A 419 -15.26 17.08 -18.96
C LEU A 419 -13.75 16.90 -18.75
N ARG A 420 -12.99 17.98 -18.57
CA ARG A 420 -11.58 17.91 -18.15
C ARG A 420 -11.43 17.77 -16.64
N SER A 421 -12.51 17.97 -15.87
CA SER A 421 -12.53 17.84 -14.41
C SER A 421 -12.02 16.47 -13.94
N PRO A 422 -11.33 16.41 -12.77
CA PRO A 422 -11.00 15.15 -12.11
C PRO A 422 -12.23 14.26 -11.87
N CYS A 423 -13.39 14.84 -11.56
CA CYS A 423 -14.63 14.09 -11.32
C CYS A 423 -15.10 13.29 -12.55
N THR A 424 -14.77 13.75 -13.76
CA THR A 424 -15.13 13.04 -15.01
C THR A 424 -14.35 11.73 -15.14
N GLU A 425 -13.09 11.70 -14.69
CA GLU A 425 -12.29 10.49 -14.66
C GLU A 425 -12.90 9.45 -13.73
N GLU A 426 -13.29 9.86 -12.52
CA GLU A 426 -13.92 8.99 -11.53
C GLU A 426 -15.22 8.37 -12.04
N ILE A 427 -16.07 9.18 -12.70
CA ILE A 427 -17.32 8.70 -13.33
C ILE A 427 -17.01 7.70 -14.44
N ALA A 428 -16.04 7.98 -15.30
CA ALA A 428 -15.68 7.11 -16.41
C ALA A 428 -15.15 5.75 -15.93
N VAL A 429 -14.25 5.77 -14.95
CA VAL A 429 -13.73 4.55 -14.29
C VAL A 429 -14.85 3.77 -13.62
N PHE A 430 -15.78 4.45 -12.94
CA PHE A 430 -16.95 3.81 -12.32
C PHE A 430 -17.88 3.13 -13.35
N GLN A 431 -18.11 3.76 -14.50
CA GLN A 431 -18.90 3.15 -15.58
C GLN A 431 -18.20 1.91 -16.15
N ALA A 432 -16.90 1.98 -16.37
CA ALA A 432 -16.11 0.85 -16.82
C ALA A 432 -16.17 -0.32 -15.83
N PHE A 433 -15.98 -0.03 -14.56
CA PHE A 433 -16.11 -0.98 -13.45
C PHE A 433 -17.50 -1.63 -13.42
N SER A 434 -18.56 -0.83 -13.53
CA SER A 434 -19.95 -1.33 -13.52
C SER A 434 -20.26 -2.27 -14.68
N ARG A 435 -19.73 -1.98 -15.88
CA ARG A 435 -19.89 -2.87 -17.05
C ARG A 435 -19.24 -4.23 -16.81
N ILE A 436 -18.02 -4.25 -16.25
CA ILE A 436 -17.28 -5.48 -15.98
C ILE A 436 -17.94 -6.31 -14.88
N ILE A 437 -18.43 -5.67 -13.81
CA ILE A 437 -19.19 -6.37 -12.76
C ILE A 437 -20.44 -7.03 -13.32
N GLY A 438 -21.13 -6.40 -14.28
CA GLY A 438 -22.31 -6.98 -14.93
C GLY A 438 -22.06 -8.32 -15.66
N GLU A 439 -20.80 -8.68 -15.93
CA GLU A 439 -20.45 -9.96 -16.52
C GLU A 439 -20.38 -11.11 -15.52
N ALA A 440 -20.31 -10.80 -14.22
CA ALA A 440 -20.19 -11.76 -13.13
C ALA A 440 -21.37 -12.75 -13.04
N ASP A 441 -22.52 -12.40 -13.63
CA ASP A 441 -23.68 -13.28 -13.72
C ASP A 441 -23.46 -14.48 -14.65
N LYS A 442 -22.48 -14.40 -15.58
CA LYS A 442 -22.26 -15.41 -16.64
C LYS A 442 -20.90 -16.09 -16.55
N ARG A 443 -19.91 -15.45 -15.95
CA ARG A 443 -18.53 -15.94 -15.86
C ARG A 443 -17.88 -15.45 -14.57
N PHE A 444 -16.74 -16.02 -14.20
CA PHE A 444 -15.95 -15.49 -13.10
C PHE A 444 -15.30 -14.19 -13.52
N VAL A 445 -15.46 -13.14 -12.72
CA VAL A 445 -14.78 -11.86 -12.89
C VAL A 445 -13.81 -11.71 -11.72
N VAL A 446 -12.52 -11.77 -11.99
CA VAL A 446 -11.48 -11.54 -10.99
C VAL A 446 -10.95 -10.12 -11.18
N MET A 447 -11.02 -9.31 -10.13
CA MET A 447 -10.60 -7.92 -10.21
C MET A 447 -9.53 -7.62 -9.17
N ASP A 448 -8.40 -7.15 -9.66
CA ASP A 448 -7.36 -6.51 -8.87
C ASP A 448 -7.72 -5.04 -8.66
N THR A 449 -8.01 -4.67 -7.42
CA THR A 449 -8.40 -3.29 -7.11
C THR A 449 -7.17 -2.41 -6.89
N ALA A 450 -7.31 -1.12 -7.19
CA ALA A 450 -6.38 -0.09 -6.74
C ALA A 450 -6.18 -0.11 -5.20
N PRO A 451 -5.16 0.58 -4.65
CA PRO A 451 -4.95 0.66 -3.20
C PRO A 451 -6.21 1.10 -2.44
N THR A 452 -6.32 0.67 -1.18
CA THR A 452 -7.53 0.77 -0.33
C THR A 452 -8.22 2.13 -0.34
N GLY A 453 -7.48 3.24 -0.29
CA GLY A 453 -8.06 4.59 -0.30
C GLY A 453 -8.83 4.90 -1.58
N HIS A 454 -8.29 4.52 -2.75
CA HIS A 454 -8.96 4.73 -4.03
C HIS A 454 -10.15 3.78 -4.21
N THR A 455 -10.06 2.55 -3.69
CA THR A 455 -11.17 1.60 -3.76
C THR A 455 -12.35 2.03 -2.89
N LEU A 456 -12.08 2.63 -1.72
CA LEU A 456 -13.15 3.21 -0.88
C LEU A 456 -13.82 4.40 -1.57
N LEU A 457 -13.07 5.27 -2.25
CA LEU A 457 -13.66 6.36 -3.05
C LEU A 457 -14.56 5.85 -4.18
N LEU A 458 -14.14 4.77 -4.87
CA LEU A 458 -14.98 4.11 -5.87
C LEU A 458 -16.25 3.52 -5.22
N LEU A 459 -16.13 2.90 -4.05
CA LEU A 459 -17.28 2.38 -3.30
C LEU A 459 -18.22 3.49 -2.82
N ASP A 460 -17.70 4.62 -2.37
CA ASP A 460 -18.48 5.79 -1.98
C ASP A 460 -19.26 6.35 -3.18
N ALA A 461 -18.60 6.47 -4.34
CA ALA A 461 -19.27 6.84 -5.59
C ALA A 461 -20.35 5.83 -5.99
N THR A 462 -20.08 4.52 -5.87
CA THR A 462 -21.08 3.47 -6.12
C THR A 462 -22.27 3.58 -5.15
N GLY A 463 -22.01 3.92 -3.89
CA GLY A 463 -23.01 4.12 -2.84
C GLY A 463 -23.86 5.37 -3.09
N ALA A 464 -23.23 6.48 -3.47
CA ALA A 464 -23.92 7.72 -3.82
C ALA A 464 -24.87 7.50 -5.02
N TYR A 465 -24.39 6.84 -6.07
CA TYR A 465 -25.21 6.46 -7.23
C TYR A 465 -26.36 5.52 -6.83
N HIS A 466 -26.06 4.49 -6.01
CA HIS A 466 -27.07 3.57 -5.51
C HIS A 466 -28.20 4.31 -4.77
N ARG A 467 -27.86 5.27 -3.91
CA ARG A 467 -28.84 6.08 -3.18
C ARG A 467 -29.68 6.93 -4.12
N GLU A 468 -29.07 7.56 -5.13
CA GLU A 468 -29.79 8.39 -6.10
C GLU A 468 -30.78 7.56 -6.94
N VAL A 469 -30.32 6.43 -7.49
CA VAL A 469 -31.17 5.52 -8.26
C VAL A 469 -32.28 4.92 -7.40
N THR A 470 -32.00 4.57 -6.15
CA THR A 470 -33.03 4.04 -5.23
C THR A 470 -34.07 5.11 -4.86
N ARG A 471 -33.63 6.37 -4.70
CA ARG A 471 -34.52 7.52 -4.45
C ARG A 471 -35.44 7.79 -5.64
N GLN A 472 -34.90 7.75 -6.86
CA GLN A 472 -35.68 7.95 -8.10
C GLN A 472 -36.54 6.73 -8.47
N GLY A 473 -36.04 5.51 -8.24
CA GLY A 473 -36.72 4.24 -8.50
C GLY A 473 -37.97 4.03 -7.64
N ARG A 474 -37.94 4.51 -6.38
CA ARG A 474 -39.13 4.56 -5.51
C ARG A 474 -40.29 5.37 -6.08
N ASN A 475 -40.00 6.37 -6.94
CA ASN A 475 -41.01 7.18 -7.61
C ASN A 475 -41.52 6.58 -8.93
N THR A 476 -40.81 5.61 -9.51
CA THR A 476 -41.10 5.06 -10.85
C THR A 476 -41.53 3.59 -10.87
N GLY A 477 -41.40 2.86 -9.75
CA GLY A 477 -41.93 1.49 -9.61
C GLY A 477 -41.14 0.40 -10.32
N HIS A 478 -39.96 0.70 -10.85
CA HIS A 478 -39.06 -0.27 -11.49
C HIS A 478 -37.97 -0.76 -10.54
N HIS A 479 -37.76 -2.08 -10.47
CA HIS A 479 -36.62 -2.68 -9.78
C HIS A 479 -35.34 -2.47 -10.60
N VAL A 480 -34.43 -1.63 -10.10
CA VAL A 480 -33.10 -1.41 -10.71
C VAL A 480 -32.05 -2.10 -9.85
N THR A 481 -31.33 -3.07 -10.42
CA THR A 481 -30.15 -3.66 -9.79
C THR A 481 -28.98 -2.70 -9.94
N THR A 482 -28.38 -2.30 -8.83
CA THR A 482 -27.20 -1.43 -8.83
C THR A 482 -25.94 -2.24 -8.57
N PRO A 483 -24.76 -1.76 -8.99
CA PRO A 483 -23.48 -2.41 -8.67
C PRO A 483 -23.28 -2.62 -7.17
N MET A 484 -23.75 -1.69 -6.32
CA MET A 484 -23.67 -1.83 -4.86
C MET A 484 -24.44 -3.05 -4.33
N MET A 485 -25.63 -3.32 -4.87
CA MET A 485 -26.41 -4.50 -4.47
C MET A 485 -25.70 -5.81 -4.84
N GLN A 486 -24.99 -5.83 -5.98
CA GLN A 486 -24.18 -6.98 -6.37
C GLN A 486 -22.96 -7.14 -5.44
N LEU A 487 -22.27 -6.05 -5.11
CA LEU A 487 -21.14 -6.05 -4.18
C LEU A 487 -21.52 -6.54 -2.77
N GLN A 488 -22.72 -6.17 -2.30
CA GLN A 488 -23.26 -6.60 -1.00
C GLN A 488 -23.80 -8.03 -1.02
N ASN A 489 -23.98 -8.66 -2.18
CA ASN A 489 -24.53 -10.01 -2.28
C ASN A 489 -23.41 -11.07 -2.08
N PRO A 490 -23.36 -11.77 -0.94
CA PRO A 490 -22.27 -12.71 -0.64
C PRO A 490 -22.27 -13.97 -1.50
N LYS A 491 -23.36 -14.25 -2.23
CA LYS A 491 -23.40 -15.36 -3.20
C LYS A 491 -22.73 -14.99 -4.51
N GLN A 492 -22.89 -13.73 -4.94
CA GLN A 492 -22.36 -13.25 -6.21
C GLN A 492 -20.98 -12.62 -6.07
N THR A 493 -20.67 -11.99 -4.93
CA THR A 493 -19.41 -11.28 -4.71
C THR A 493 -18.63 -11.91 -3.57
N LYS A 494 -17.35 -12.19 -3.82
CA LYS A 494 -16.38 -12.68 -2.85
C LYS A 494 -15.24 -11.69 -2.74
N VAL A 495 -15.17 -10.96 -1.63
CA VAL A 495 -14.07 -10.03 -1.35
C VAL A 495 -12.96 -10.77 -0.60
N LEU A 496 -11.75 -10.74 -1.16
CA LEU A 496 -10.54 -11.36 -0.62
C LEU A 496 -9.61 -10.26 -0.12
N LEU A 497 -9.36 -10.20 1.19
CA LEU A 497 -8.46 -9.22 1.78
C LEU A 497 -7.03 -9.74 1.83
N VAL A 498 -6.12 -9.07 1.13
CA VAL A 498 -4.70 -9.46 1.04
C VAL A 498 -3.87 -8.64 2.02
N THR A 499 -3.05 -9.32 2.81
CA THR A 499 -2.13 -8.72 3.79
C THR A 499 -0.78 -9.45 3.84
N TRP A 500 0.15 -8.96 4.64
CA TRP A 500 1.36 -9.65 5.08
C TRP A 500 1.24 -10.05 6.54
N ALA A 501 2.06 -11.00 6.99
CA ALA A 501 2.13 -11.41 8.39
C ALA A 501 2.97 -10.42 9.23
N GLU A 502 2.57 -9.15 9.21
CA GLU A 502 3.20 -8.06 9.95
C GLU A 502 2.11 -7.22 10.63
N THR A 503 2.45 -6.63 11.79
CA THR A 503 1.52 -5.88 12.65
C THR A 503 0.76 -4.78 11.90
N THR A 504 1.47 -3.87 11.24
CA THR A 504 0.85 -2.75 10.52
C THR A 504 -0.01 -3.23 9.34
N PRO A 505 0.46 -4.08 8.41
CA PRO A 505 -0.39 -4.65 7.36
C PRO A 505 -1.67 -5.35 7.86
N VAL A 506 -1.60 -6.13 8.95
CA VAL A 506 -2.77 -6.79 9.53
C VAL A 506 -3.76 -5.76 10.09
N LEU A 507 -3.29 -4.79 10.87
CA LEU A 507 -4.13 -3.73 11.43
C LEU A 507 -4.79 -2.88 10.33
N GLU A 508 -4.03 -2.49 9.31
CA GLU A 508 -4.55 -1.78 8.14
C GLU A 508 -5.63 -2.56 7.40
N THR A 509 -5.46 -3.88 7.29
CA THR A 509 -6.43 -4.77 6.65
C THR A 509 -7.68 -4.96 7.52
N ALA A 510 -7.53 -4.97 8.85
CA ALA A 510 -8.64 -5.01 9.79
C ALA A 510 -9.49 -3.73 9.72
N ASN A 511 -8.84 -2.56 9.60
CA ASN A 511 -9.53 -1.28 9.39
C ASN A 511 -10.30 -1.27 8.07
N LEU A 512 -9.68 -1.73 6.97
CA LEU A 512 -10.37 -1.88 5.69
C LEU A 512 -11.59 -2.81 5.78
N GLN A 513 -11.45 -3.93 6.50
CA GLN A 513 -12.58 -4.82 6.76
C GLN A 513 -13.72 -4.11 7.50
N ALA A 514 -13.40 -3.29 8.50
CA ALA A 514 -14.40 -2.50 9.22
C ALA A 514 -15.10 -1.51 8.28
N ASP A 515 -14.35 -0.84 7.40
CA ASP A 515 -14.89 0.10 6.41
C ASP A 515 -15.84 -0.60 5.43
N LEU A 516 -15.45 -1.77 4.91
CA LEU A 516 -16.30 -2.60 4.03
C LEU A 516 -17.59 -3.03 4.73
N ARG A 517 -17.50 -3.44 6.00
CA ARG A 517 -18.67 -3.81 6.81
C ARG A 517 -19.63 -2.65 7.01
N ARG A 518 -19.13 -1.41 7.19
CA ARG A 518 -19.98 -0.21 7.23
C ARG A 518 -20.73 0.00 5.91
N ALA A 519 -20.13 -0.37 4.78
CA ALA A 519 -20.77 -0.37 3.47
C ALA A 519 -21.67 -1.60 3.21
N GLY A 520 -21.87 -2.49 4.20
CA GLY A 520 -22.68 -3.71 4.06
C GLY A 520 -22.01 -4.82 3.26
N ILE A 521 -20.69 -4.74 3.04
CA ILE A 521 -19.90 -5.73 2.31
C ILE A 521 -19.10 -6.55 3.32
N GLU A 522 -19.40 -7.84 3.43
CA GLU A 522 -18.65 -8.75 4.32
C GLU A 522 -17.50 -9.41 3.54
N PRO A 523 -16.24 -9.24 3.97
CA PRO A 523 -15.13 -9.97 3.38
C PRO A 523 -15.29 -11.49 3.47
N TRP A 524 -15.05 -12.19 2.37
CA TRP A 524 -15.24 -13.63 2.28
C TRP A 524 -14.07 -14.42 2.86
N ALA A 525 -12.83 -13.95 2.64
CA ALA A 525 -11.61 -14.54 3.19
C ALA A 525 -10.47 -13.51 3.30
N TRP A 526 -9.45 -13.84 4.09
CA TRP A 526 -8.16 -13.15 4.12
C TRP A 526 -7.07 -14.00 3.45
N ILE A 527 -6.08 -13.37 2.83
CA ILE A 527 -4.90 -14.02 2.26
C ILE A 527 -3.67 -13.37 2.87
N VAL A 528 -2.90 -14.17 3.62
CA VAL A 528 -1.61 -13.74 4.17
C VAL A 528 -0.55 -14.13 3.15
N ASN A 529 -0.09 -13.13 2.41
CA ASN A 529 0.85 -13.30 1.31
C ASN A 529 2.31 -13.23 1.79
N GLN A 530 3.22 -13.83 1.01
CA GLN A 530 4.66 -13.79 1.23
C GLN A 530 5.10 -14.26 2.63
N SER A 531 4.39 -15.23 3.21
CA SER A 531 4.74 -15.75 4.54
C SER A 531 6.07 -16.50 4.49
N ILE A 532 7.02 -16.03 5.29
CA ILE A 532 8.29 -16.71 5.53
C ILE A 532 8.02 -17.99 6.33
N ALA A 533 7.06 -17.97 7.28
CA ALA A 533 6.69 -19.15 8.04
C ALA A 533 6.18 -20.30 7.15
N ALA A 534 5.32 -19.99 6.18
CA ALA A 534 4.83 -20.98 5.21
C ALA A 534 5.90 -21.45 4.21
N ALA A 535 7.03 -20.73 4.08
CA ALA A 535 8.13 -21.10 3.19
C ALA A 535 9.14 -22.08 3.83
N HIS A 536 9.00 -22.39 5.13
CA HIS A 536 9.85 -23.31 5.89
C HIS A 536 11.38 -23.05 5.72
N PRO A 537 11.88 -21.84 6.02
CA PRO A 537 13.28 -21.51 5.82
C PRO A 537 14.20 -22.30 6.74
N ARG A 538 15.44 -22.55 6.30
CA ARG A 538 16.49 -23.12 7.15
C ARG A 538 17.44 -22.06 7.71
N ALA A 539 17.58 -20.92 7.02
CA ALA A 539 18.44 -19.83 7.49
C ALA A 539 17.94 -19.30 8.85
N HIS A 540 18.86 -19.20 9.82
CA HIS A 540 18.54 -18.79 11.20
C HIS A 540 17.76 -17.47 11.26
N LEU A 541 18.23 -16.43 10.54
CA LEU A 541 17.56 -15.14 10.49
C LEU A 541 16.11 -15.27 9.96
N LEU A 542 15.90 -16.05 8.89
CA LEU A 542 14.58 -16.26 8.31
C LEU A 542 13.69 -17.12 9.22
N ARG A 543 14.24 -18.09 9.97
CA ARG A 543 13.49 -18.84 10.99
C ARG A 543 12.99 -17.92 12.10
N GLN A 544 13.83 -16.99 12.56
CA GLN A 544 13.38 -16.00 13.56
C GLN A 544 12.31 -15.08 12.99
N ARG A 545 12.46 -14.62 11.74
CA ARG A 545 11.41 -13.83 11.06
C ARG A 545 10.11 -14.62 10.91
N ALA A 546 10.18 -15.89 10.51
CA ALA A 546 9.03 -16.78 10.42
C ALA A 546 8.30 -16.92 11.76
N HIS A 547 9.03 -17.03 12.87
CA HIS A 547 8.42 -17.08 14.19
C HIS A 547 7.69 -15.80 14.55
N ASN A 548 8.25 -14.64 14.19
CA ASN A 548 7.62 -13.35 14.41
C ASN A 548 6.31 -13.18 13.60
N GLU A 549 6.11 -13.93 12.52
CA GLU A 549 4.86 -13.95 11.75
C GLU A 549 3.73 -14.69 12.47
N LEU A 550 4.06 -15.66 13.35
CA LEU A 550 3.07 -16.58 13.92
C LEU A 550 1.99 -15.86 14.74
N GLY A 551 2.36 -14.80 15.47
CA GLY A 551 1.40 -14.00 16.23
C GLY A 551 0.35 -13.33 15.34
N GLU A 552 0.80 -12.75 14.23
CA GLU A 552 -0.08 -12.08 13.25
C GLU A 552 -0.94 -13.08 12.47
N ILE A 553 -0.36 -14.22 12.08
CA ILE A 553 -1.11 -15.33 11.44
C ILE A 553 -2.19 -15.87 12.40
N HIS A 554 -1.86 -15.99 13.69
CA HIS A 554 -2.82 -16.40 14.71
C HIS A 554 -3.94 -15.38 14.88
N ALA A 555 -3.63 -14.08 14.93
CA ALA A 555 -4.63 -13.02 14.98
C ALA A 555 -5.57 -13.05 13.76
N VAL A 556 -5.04 -13.23 12.55
CA VAL A 556 -5.85 -13.36 11.33
C VAL A 556 -6.83 -14.53 11.44
N SER A 557 -6.33 -15.70 11.85
CA SER A 557 -7.14 -16.94 11.91
C SER A 557 -8.16 -16.99 13.05
N THR A 558 -7.93 -16.27 14.16
CA THR A 558 -8.80 -16.33 15.34
C THR A 558 -9.67 -15.10 15.54
N GLN A 559 -9.22 -13.91 15.11
CA GLN A 559 -9.88 -12.63 15.40
C GLN A 559 -10.47 -11.97 14.16
N HIS A 560 -9.83 -12.09 12.99
CA HIS A 560 -10.18 -11.28 11.84
C HIS A 560 -10.97 -12.01 10.76
N ALA A 561 -10.63 -13.26 10.46
CA ALA A 561 -11.14 -13.96 9.28
C ALA A 561 -11.70 -15.36 9.61
N ARG A 562 -12.87 -15.68 9.05
CA ARG A 562 -13.45 -17.04 9.12
C ARG A 562 -12.76 -18.01 8.16
N ARG A 563 -12.29 -17.48 7.03
CA ARG A 563 -11.50 -18.19 6.02
C ARG A 563 -10.21 -17.42 5.84
N TYR A 564 -9.10 -18.12 5.84
CA TYR A 564 -7.83 -17.53 5.50
C TYR A 564 -7.01 -18.49 4.64
N ALA A 565 -6.07 -17.96 3.87
CA ALA A 565 -5.05 -18.74 3.20
C ALA A 565 -3.65 -18.18 3.48
N LEU A 566 -2.68 -19.07 3.58
CA LEU A 566 -1.26 -18.71 3.64
C LEU A 566 -0.61 -18.95 2.27
N VAL A 567 0.10 -17.95 1.77
CA VAL A 567 0.89 -18.06 0.53
C VAL A 567 2.37 -17.88 0.88
N PRO A 568 3.22 -18.88 0.58
CA PRO A 568 4.63 -18.85 0.96
C PRO A 568 5.41 -17.77 0.22
N LEU A 569 6.48 -17.28 0.84
CA LEU A 569 7.48 -16.46 0.15
C LEU A 569 8.19 -17.28 -0.92
N MET A 570 7.96 -16.96 -2.18
CA MET A 570 8.56 -17.64 -3.33
C MET A 570 10.02 -17.22 -3.55
N LYS A 571 10.86 -18.19 -3.91
CA LYS A 571 12.28 -17.99 -4.29
C LYS A 571 12.41 -17.05 -5.48
N HIS A 572 11.56 -17.24 -6.49
CA HIS A 572 11.51 -16.42 -7.69
C HIS A 572 10.22 -15.58 -7.70
N GLU A 573 10.25 -14.44 -8.40
CA GLU A 573 9.01 -13.68 -8.61
C GLU A 573 8.03 -14.56 -9.42
N PRO A 574 6.76 -14.68 -8.99
CA PRO A 574 5.78 -15.55 -9.63
C PRO A 574 5.27 -14.92 -10.94
N VAL A 575 6.11 -14.98 -11.96
CA VAL A 575 5.86 -14.49 -13.31
C VAL A 575 5.62 -15.69 -14.23
N GLY A 576 4.60 -15.58 -15.07
CA GLY A 576 4.17 -16.65 -15.96
C GLY A 576 3.24 -17.66 -15.29
N VAL A 577 2.48 -18.36 -16.13
CA VAL A 577 1.43 -19.31 -15.71
C VAL A 577 1.95 -20.37 -14.74
N ASN A 578 3.13 -20.95 -14.99
CA ASN A 578 3.66 -22.04 -14.19
C ASN A 578 4.00 -21.58 -12.76
N SER A 579 4.68 -20.44 -12.62
CA SER A 579 5.02 -19.92 -11.29
C SER A 579 3.79 -19.41 -10.52
N LEU A 580 2.75 -18.94 -11.22
CA LEU A 580 1.46 -18.63 -10.60
C LEU A 580 0.72 -19.90 -10.12
N LEU A 581 0.88 -21.03 -10.80
CA LEU A 581 0.34 -22.32 -10.35
C LEU A 581 1.09 -22.87 -9.14
N GLU A 582 2.42 -22.69 -9.10
CA GLU A 582 3.21 -23.01 -7.91
C GLU A 582 2.77 -22.18 -6.70
N LEU A 583 2.43 -20.90 -6.90
CA LEU A 583 1.93 -20.01 -5.85
C LEU A 583 0.64 -20.54 -5.18
N ILE A 584 -0.23 -21.20 -5.95
CA ILE A 584 -1.48 -21.79 -5.44
C ILE A 584 -1.30 -23.25 -4.99
N ASN A 585 -0.06 -23.77 -4.91
CA ASN A 585 0.25 -25.16 -4.56
C ASN A 585 -0.43 -26.21 -5.45
N GLN A 586 -0.84 -25.86 -6.68
CA GLN A 586 -1.34 -26.84 -7.64
C GLN A 586 -0.17 -27.43 -8.42
N ARG A 587 0.16 -28.70 -8.13
CA ARG A 587 1.14 -29.44 -8.94
C ARG A 587 0.60 -29.60 -10.36
N ILE A 588 1.43 -29.29 -11.36
CA ILE A 588 1.17 -29.65 -12.76
C ILE A 588 1.21 -31.18 -12.86
N GLU A 589 0.07 -31.83 -13.07
CA GLU A 589 0.04 -33.22 -13.52
C GLU A 589 0.71 -33.29 -14.91
N GLY A 590 1.98 -33.72 -14.97
CA GLY A 590 2.70 -33.90 -16.22
C GLY A 590 4.22 -33.73 -16.16
N SER A 591 4.78 -33.06 -15.15
CA SER A 591 6.24 -32.98 -14.99
C SER A 591 6.75 -34.21 -14.25
N LYS A 592 7.05 -35.29 -15.01
CA LYS A 592 8.00 -36.30 -14.52
C LYS A 592 9.33 -35.59 -14.29
N ARG A 593 9.76 -35.47 -13.03
CA ARG A 593 11.19 -35.35 -12.74
C ARG A 593 11.85 -36.59 -13.32
N ASP A 594 12.57 -36.45 -14.43
CA ASP A 594 13.57 -37.43 -14.81
C ASP A 594 14.70 -37.32 -13.77
N ASP A 595 14.56 -38.07 -12.67
CA ASP A 595 15.66 -38.41 -11.76
C ASP A 595 16.60 -39.38 -12.48
N LYS A 596 17.30 -38.87 -13.49
CA LYS A 596 18.53 -39.47 -13.99
C LYS A 596 19.65 -38.46 -13.79
N GLU A 597 20.26 -38.53 -12.62
CA GLU A 597 21.63 -38.07 -12.43
C GLU A 597 22.50 -38.60 -13.58
N PRO A 598 23.31 -37.76 -14.23
CA PRO A 598 24.36 -38.27 -15.09
C PRO A 598 25.41 -38.93 -14.21
N ARG A 599 25.43 -40.27 -14.19
CA ARG A 599 26.56 -41.04 -13.64
C ARG A 599 27.82 -40.63 -14.40
N ILE A 600 28.66 -39.85 -13.74
CA ILE A 600 30.05 -39.65 -14.15
C ILE A 600 30.81 -40.90 -13.68
N GLU A 601 31.12 -41.81 -14.60
CA GLU A 601 32.04 -42.92 -14.35
C GLU A 601 33.47 -42.38 -14.14
N PRO A 602 34.22 -42.86 -13.13
CA PRO A 602 35.60 -42.45 -12.93
C PRO A 602 36.50 -43.14 -13.96
N LEU A 603 37.08 -42.36 -14.88
CA LEU A 603 38.13 -42.83 -15.78
C LEU A 603 39.38 -43.19 -14.98
N LEU A 604 39.61 -44.51 -14.87
CA LEU A 604 40.82 -45.12 -14.36
C LEU A 604 42.05 -44.73 -15.18
N GLN A 605 43.12 -44.45 -14.45
CA GLN A 605 44.48 -44.22 -14.89
C GLN A 605 44.97 -45.28 -15.89
N GLN A 606 45.48 -44.84 -17.03
CA GLN A 606 46.44 -45.61 -17.83
C GLN A 606 47.78 -44.87 -17.82
N ASN A 607 48.75 -45.47 -17.14
CA ASN A 607 50.17 -45.14 -17.23
C ASN A 607 50.70 -45.43 -18.65
N PRO A 608 51.56 -44.57 -19.21
CA PRO A 608 52.63 -45.01 -20.08
C PRO A 608 53.97 -45.00 -19.32
N LYS A 609 54.68 -46.12 -19.44
CA LYS A 609 56.05 -46.30 -18.96
C LYS A 609 57.04 -45.43 -19.75
N SER A 610 58.05 -44.96 -19.02
CA SER A 610 59.49 -44.86 -19.38
C SER A 610 59.92 -44.08 -20.63
N GLY A 611 60.80 -43.09 -20.42
CA GLY A 611 61.78 -42.69 -21.45
C GLY A 611 62.30 -41.25 -21.38
N ASP A 612 63.13 -40.96 -20.38
CA ASP A 612 64.29 -40.03 -20.37
C ASP A 612 64.18 -38.52 -20.70
N PRO A 613 65.13 -37.70 -20.17
CA PRO A 613 64.97 -36.28 -19.92
C PRO A 613 65.58 -35.42 -21.03
N LEU A 614 65.30 -34.11 -21.06
CA LEU A 614 66.27 -33.03 -21.38
C LEU A 614 65.62 -31.63 -21.30
N VAL A 615 66.26 -30.77 -20.49
CA VAL A 615 66.60 -29.36 -20.78
C VAL A 615 65.51 -28.28 -20.72
N CYS A 616 65.44 -27.62 -19.55
CA CYS A 616 65.72 -26.19 -19.32
C CYS A 616 65.54 -25.22 -20.51
N SER A 617 64.65 -24.22 -20.37
CA SER A 617 65.03 -22.80 -20.27
C SER A 617 63.83 -21.84 -20.39
N MET A 618 63.81 -20.90 -19.44
CA MET A 618 63.12 -19.59 -19.35
C MET A 618 61.62 -19.56 -19.10
#